data_AF-V9VY28-F1
#
_entry.id   AF-V9VY28-F1
#
_cell.length_a   1.000
_cell.length_b   1.000
_cell.length_c   1.000
_cell.angle_alpha   90.00
_cell.angle_beta   90.00
_cell.angle_gamma   90.00
#
_symmetry.space_group_name_H-M   'P 1'
#
loop_
_entity.id
_entity.type
_entity.pdbx_description
1 polymer ?
#
loop_
_entity_poly.entity_id
_entity_poly.type
_entity_poly.pdbx_seq_one_letter_code
_entity_poly.pdbx_strand_id
1 'polypeptide(L)' 'MTRALVGVQDFDSSIQEAIGRIQSFEATRAAIEQLRAHGIASLDAAILFGCRIRQRRG' A
#
# COMPACT_ATOMS: atom_id res chain seq x y z
N MET A 1 -12.41 -15.06 8.90
CA MET A 1 -11.10 -14.69 8.32
C MET A 1 -10.18 -14.35 9.49
N THR A 2 -9.04 -15.02 9.65
CA THR A 2 -8.16 -14.85 10.83
C THR A 2 -6.93 -13.98 10.55
N ARG A 3 -6.61 -13.74 9.27
CA ARG A 3 -5.47 -12.97 8.78
C ARG A 3 -5.84 -12.22 7.50
N ALA A 4 -5.25 -11.04 7.27
CA ALA A 4 -5.38 -10.32 6.01
C ALA A 4 -4.04 -9.76 5.52
N LEU A 5 -3.84 -9.72 4.20
CA LEU A 5 -2.71 -9.09 3.53
C LEU A 5 -3.16 -7.77 2.93
N VAL A 6 -2.45 -6.68 3.24
CA VAL A 6 -2.72 -5.34 2.74
C VAL A 6 -1.59 -4.91 1.81
N GLY A 7 -1.92 -4.58 0.56
CA GLY A 7 -0.96 -4.02 -0.38
C GLY A 7 -0.77 -2.52 -0.13
N VAL A 8 0.40 -2.13 0.37
CA VAL A 8 0.77 -0.73 0.61
C VAL A 8 1.68 -0.21 -0.51
N GLN A 9 2.55 -1.09 -1.04
CA GLN A 9 3.56 -0.78 -2.05
C GLN A 9 4.49 0.37 -1.63
N ASP A 10 4.12 1.63 -1.85
CA ASP A 10 4.87 2.81 -1.41
C ASP A 10 3.90 4.00 -1.25
N PHE A 11 4.22 4.95 -0.38
CA PHE A 11 3.48 6.21 -0.21
C PHE A 11 4.15 7.41 -0.89
N ASP A 12 5.33 7.24 -1.47
CA ASP A 12 5.98 8.24 -2.30
C ASP A 12 5.18 8.44 -3.60
N SER A 13 4.71 9.68 -3.82
CA SER A 13 3.88 10.01 -4.99
C SER A 13 4.60 9.77 -6.31
N SER A 14 5.92 9.96 -6.39
CA SER A 14 6.69 9.72 -7.61
C SER A 14 6.75 8.23 -7.97
N ILE A 15 6.83 7.36 -6.96
CA ILE A 15 6.79 5.91 -7.14
C ILE A 15 5.39 5.47 -7.54
N GLN A 16 4.35 5.98 -6.87
CA GLN A 16 2.96 5.66 -7.17
C GLN A 16 2.56 6.06 -8.60
N GLU A 17 2.96 7.26 -9.04
CA GLU A 17 2.78 7.73 -10.41
C GLU A 17 3.51 6.83 -11.40
N ALA A 18 4.77 6.48 -11.11
CA ALA A 18 5.58 5.65 -12.00
C ALA A 18 5.02 4.23 -12.18
N ILE A 19 4.39 3.65 -11.15
CA ILE A 19 3.77 2.32 -11.23
C ILE A 19 2.27 2.37 -11.60
N GLY A 20 1.70 3.58 -11.74
CA GLY A 20 0.29 3.77 -12.08
C GLY A 20 -0.68 3.31 -10.98
N ARG A 21 -0.26 3.34 -9.71
CA ARG A 21 -1.10 2.91 -8.58
C ARG A 21 -1.07 3.93 -7.45
N ILE A 22 -1.97 4.91 -7.57
CA ILE A 22 -2.19 5.95 -6.57
C ILE A 22 -2.98 5.38 -5.39
N GLN A 23 -2.44 5.56 -4.19
CA GLN A 23 -3.06 5.08 -2.96
C GLN A 23 -2.69 6.01 -1.81
N SER A 24 -3.69 6.62 -1.17
CA SER A 24 -3.41 7.47 0.00
C SER A 24 -3.11 6.64 1.24
N PHE A 25 -2.37 7.26 2.17
CA PHE A 25 -2.15 6.72 3.49
C PHE A 25 -3.47 6.55 4.24
N GLU A 26 -4.36 7.52 4.15
CA GLU A 26 -5.66 7.55 4.82
C GLU A 26 -6.55 6.39 4.37
N ALA A 27 -6.58 6.08 3.07
CA ALA A 27 -7.35 4.96 2.54
C ALA A 27 -6.82 3.62 3.08
N THR A 28 -5.49 3.48 3.13
CA THR A 28 -4.84 2.29 3.71
C THR A 28 -5.14 2.16 5.20
N ARG A 29 -5.06 3.26 5.94
CA ARG A 29 -5.38 3.31 7.36
C ARG A 29 -6.83 2.92 7.63
N ALA A 30 -7.78 3.49 6.90
CA ALA A 30 -9.19 3.17 7.04
C ALA A 30 -9.44 1.68 6.78
N ALA A 31 -8.82 1.10 5.76
CA ALA A 31 -8.92 -0.34 5.49
C ALA A 31 -8.38 -1.19 6.66
N ILE A 32 -7.22 -0.82 7.22
CA ILE A 32 -6.66 -1.49 8.40
C ILE A 32 -7.59 -1.39 9.60
N GLU A 33 -8.12 -0.20 9.90
CA GLU A 33 -9.05 0.02 11.01
C GLU A 33 -10.32 -0.82 10.86
N GLN A 34 -10.87 -0.94 9.64
CA GLN A 34 -12.00 -1.81 9.37
C GLN A 34 -11.66 -3.28 9.62
N LEU A 35 -10.51 -3.77 9.14
CA LEU A 35 -10.09 -5.15 9.38
C LEU A 35 -9.94 -5.44 10.88
N ARG A 36 -9.38 -4.49 11.64
CA ARG A 36 -9.25 -4.57 13.10
C ARG A 36 -10.61 -4.60 13.79
N ALA A 37 -11.54 -3.74 13.38
CA ALA A 37 -12.90 -3.70 13.93
C ALA A 37 -13.66 -5.02 13.71
N HIS A 38 -13.34 -5.75 12.64
CA HIS A 38 -13.90 -7.08 12.35
C HIS A 38 -13.15 -8.24 13.03
N GLY A 39 -12.27 -7.95 13.99
CA GLY A 39 -11.56 -8.95 14.78
C GLY A 39 -10.36 -9.60 14.08
N ILE A 40 -9.88 -9.04 12.95
CA ILE A 40 -8.68 -9.56 12.27
C ILE A 40 -7.43 -9.03 13.00
N ALA A 41 -6.85 -9.87 13.85
CA ALA A 41 -5.68 -9.55 14.66
C ALA A 41 -4.35 -9.75 13.92
N SER A 42 -4.26 -10.63 12.93
CA SER A 42 -3.05 -10.83 12.13
C SER A 42 -3.16 -10.06 10.82
N LEU A 43 -2.23 -9.12 10.59
CA LEU A 43 -2.14 -8.34 9.35
C LEU A 43 -0.71 -8.38 8.82
N ASP A 44 -0.57 -8.61 7.52
CA ASP A 44 0.69 -8.39 6.80
C ASP A 44 0.55 -7.22 5.85
N ALA A 45 1.65 -6.49 5.64
CA ALA A 45 1.74 -5.47 4.63
C ALA A 45 2.72 -5.91 3.53
N ALA A 46 2.27 -5.89 2.28
CA ALA A 46 3.15 -6.01 1.13
C ALA A 46 3.67 -4.63 0.75
N ILE A 47 4.98 -4.43 0.93
CA ILE A 47 5.69 -3.18 0.64
C ILE A 47 6.61 -3.42 -0.56
N LEU A 48 6.68 -2.43 -1.45
CA LEU A 48 7.58 -2.42 -2.58
C LEU A 48 8.86 -1.69 -2.16
N PHE A 49 10.01 -2.34 -2.30
CA PHE A 49 11.31 -1.74 -1.99
C PHE A 49 12.22 -1.77 -3.21
N GLY A 50 13.02 -0.71 -3.39
CA GLY A 50 14.04 -0.65 -4.42
C GLY A 50 13.51 -0.41 -5.84
N CYS A 51 12.28 0.09 -5.99
CA CYS A 51 11.76 0.46 -7.30
C CYS A 51 12.61 1.58 -7.91
N ARG A 52 13.42 1.24 -8.92
CA ARG A 52 14.14 2.24 -9.72
C ARG A 52 13.18 2.79 -10.76
N ILE A 53 12.59 3.92 -10.45
CA ILE A 53 11.76 4.68 -11.40
C ILE A 53 12.60 5.07 -12.63
N ARG A 54 12.23 4.52 -13.79
CA ARG A 54 12.79 4.94 -15.08
C ARG A 54 12.14 6.27 -15.45
N GLN A 55 12.85 7.38 -15.26
CA GLN A 55 12.39 8.67 -15.80
C GLN A 55 12.26 8.56 -17.32
N ARG A 56 11.07 8.82 -17.88
CA ARG A 56 10.91 8.97 -19.33
C ARG A 56 11.74 10.18 -19.74
N ARG A 57 12.83 9.95 -20.47
CA ARG A 57 13.56 11.01 -21.16
C ARG A 57 12.64 11.54 -22.26
N GLY A 58 12.40 12.85 -22.23
CA GLY A 58 11.78 13.59 -23.33
C GLY A 58 12.68 13.65 -24.55
#